data_AF-A0A923A2S1-F1
#
_entry.id   AF-A0A923A2S1-F1
#
_cell.length_a   1.000
_cell.length_b   1.000
_cell.length_c   1.000
_cell.angle_alpha   90.00
_cell.angle_beta   90.00
_cell.angle_gamma   90.00
#
_symmetry.space_group_name_H-M   'P 1'
#
loop_
_entity.id
_entity.type
_entity.pdbx_description
1 polymer ?
#
loop_
_entity_poly.entity_id
_entity_poly.type
_entity_poly.pdbx_seq_one_letter_code
_entity_poly.pdbx_strand_id
1 'polypeptide(L)'
;MMKKRTAFHYDQMGFTLLEVIITLVIAAIFGSMLIQFTGTSMSRSADTVERVRNGSTLVRTVEEITKDYRKWIKSNPDDPLVNFKNTIDASYGGGNIAVQTVFSDVDSGMDTDIEILWVTVSELDEDLNVRQSLVTLFTR
;
A
#
# COMPACT_ATOMS: atom_id res chain seq x y z
N MET A 1 18.77 55.53 58.98
CA MET A 1 18.32 56.11 57.69
C MET A 1 19.03 55.36 56.56
N MET A 2 18.35 54.48 55.84
CA MET A 2 18.90 53.78 54.66
C MET A 2 17.74 53.46 53.70
N LYS A 3 17.67 54.19 52.58
CA LYS A 3 16.60 54.06 51.59
C LYS A 3 17.07 53.08 50.50
N LYS A 4 16.50 51.88 50.49
CA LYS A 4 16.73 50.84 49.47
C LYS A 4 16.44 51.41 48.08
N ARG A 5 17.34 51.16 47.13
CA ARG A 5 17.08 51.37 45.70
C ARG A 5 16.73 50.02 45.08
N THR A 6 15.46 49.85 44.75
CA THR A 6 14.97 48.79 43.85
C THR A 6 14.34 49.48 42.65
N ALA A 7 14.76 49.12 41.44
CA ALA A 7 13.87 48.86 40.30
C ALA A 7 14.75 48.61 39.06
N PHE A 8 14.73 47.38 38.55
CA PHE A 8 15.00 47.14 37.13
C PHE A 8 13.81 47.76 36.37
N HIS A 9 14.08 48.85 35.65
CA HIS A 9 13.11 49.50 34.80
C HIS A 9 13.08 48.74 33.47
N TYR A 10 12.02 47.96 33.22
CA TYR A 10 11.76 47.42 31.89
C TYR A 10 10.90 48.45 31.17
N ASP A 11 11.55 49.24 30.33
CA ASP A 11 10.91 50.34 29.61
C ASP A 11 9.99 49.78 28.51
N GLN A 12 8.76 50.31 28.44
CA GLN A 12 7.74 49.92 27.46
C GLN A 12 7.97 50.64 26.13
N MET A 13 9.00 50.25 25.38
CA MET A 13 9.32 50.85 24.08
C MET A 13 9.26 49.80 22.97
N GLY A 14 8.62 50.18 21.86
CA GLY A 14 8.20 49.29 20.77
C GLY A 14 9.31 48.50 20.07
N PHE A 15 8.87 47.57 19.22
CA PHE A 15 9.71 46.63 18.48
C PHE A 15 10.94 47.30 17.87
N THR A 16 12.12 46.85 18.29
CA THR A 16 13.37 47.27 17.65
C THR A 16 13.48 46.62 16.27
N LEU A 17 14.09 47.31 15.30
CA LEU A 17 14.30 46.76 13.96
C LEU A 17 15.08 45.43 13.98
N LEU A 18 16.01 45.30 14.93
CA LEU A 18 16.79 44.09 15.13
C LEU A 18 15.93 42.91 15.61
N GLU A 19 15.00 43.15 16.54
CA GLU A 19 14.09 42.12 17.06
C GLU A 19 13.16 41.57 15.96
N VAL A 20 12.65 42.45 15.09
CA VAL A 20 11.81 42.04 13.95
C VAL A 20 12.58 41.16 12.96
N ILE A 21 13.83 41.50 12.66
CA ILE A 21 14.66 40.69 11.76
C ILE A 21 14.95 39.32 12.38
N ILE A 22 15.36 39.28 13.66
CA ILE A 22 15.70 38.04 14.34
C ILE A 22 14.47 37.11 14.42
N THR A 23 13.31 37.65 14.77
CA THR A 23 12.06 36.86 14.85
C THR A 23 11.62 36.34 13.48
N LEU A 24 11.77 37.11 12.40
CA LEU A 24 11.50 36.65 11.02
C LEU A 24 12.45 35.54 10.58
N VAL A 25 13.76 35.65 10.88
CA VAL A 25 14.74 34.62 10.55
C VAL A 25 14.42 33.33 11.29
N ILE A 26 14.13 33.43 12.59
CA ILE A 26 13.73 32.27 13.41
C ILE A 26 12.44 31.66 12.86
N ALA A 27 11.42 32.47 12.55
CA ALA A 27 10.16 32.01 11.97
C ALA A 27 10.36 31.33 10.61
N ALA A 28 11.26 31.82 9.76
CA ALA A 28 11.58 31.22 8.47
C ALA A 28 12.25 29.84 8.62
N ILE A 29 13.18 29.70 9.57
CA ILE A 29 13.83 28.42 9.87
C ILE A 29 12.79 27.42 10.37
N PHE A 30 12.00 27.77 11.39
CA PHE A 30 10.96 26.88 11.93
C PHE A 30 9.87 26.56 10.90
N GLY A 31 9.45 27.55 10.10
CA GLY A 31 8.48 27.36 9.02
C GLY A 31 8.99 26.38 7.96
N SER A 32 10.26 26.47 7.57
CA SER A 32 10.86 25.55 6.60
C SER A 32 10.92 24.11 7.12
N MET A 33 11.18 23.92 8.41
CA MET A 33 11.20 22.60 9.05
C MET A 33 9.79 22.03 9.16
N LEU A 34 8.79 22.85 9.50
CA LEU A 34 7.39 22.44 9.61
C LEU A 34 6.82 21.94 8.28
N ILE A 35 7.17 22.61 7.16
CA ILE A 35 6.76 22.20 5.81
C ILE A 35 7.36 20.83 5.46
N GLN A 36 8.65 20.59 5.78
CA GLN A 36 9.30 19.30 5.52
C GLN A 36 8.65 18.15 6.31
N PHE A 37 8.27 18.38 7.57
CA PHE A 37 7.62 17.36 8.38
C PHE A 37 6.16 17.11 8.00
N THR A 38 5.40 18.17 7.70
CA THR A 38 3.98 18.04 7.32
C THR A 38 3.82 17.49 5.91
N GLY A 39 4.65 17.93 4.95
CA GLY A 39 4.57 17.51 3.56
C GLY A 39 4.83 16.01 3.37
N THR A 40 5.82 15.46 4.08
CA THR A 40 6.18 14.03 3.98
C THR A 40 5.23 13.09 4.74
N SER A 41 4.56 13.59 5.79
CA SER A 41 3.61 12.81 6.59
C SER A 41 2.22 12.75 5.96
N MET A 42 1.76 13.86 5.37
CA MET A 42 0.46 13.90 4.69
C MET A 42 0.46 13.10 3.39
N SER A 43 1.54 13.17 2.61
CA SER A 43 1.66 12.42 1.35
C SER A 43 1.65 10.89 1.56
N ARG A 44 2.34 10.38 2.59
CA ARG A 44 2.37 8.94 2.88
C ARG A 44 1.06 8.38 3.45
N SER A 45 0.27 9.21 4.12
CA SER A 45 -0.97 8.75 4.76
C SER A 45 -2.07 8.45 3.74
N ALA A 46 -2.20 9.29 2.71
CA ALA A 46 -3.17 9.06 1.63
C ALA A 46 -2.83 7.79 0.82
N ASP A 47 -1.56 7.62 0.44
CA ASP A 47 -1.09 6.44 -0.30
C ASP A 47 -1.27 5.15 0.53
N THR A 48 -1.00 5.19 1.84
CA THR A 48 -1.19 4.01 2.70
C THR A 48 -2.66 3.58 2.79
N VAL A 49 -3.59 4.53 2.92
CA VAL A 49 -5.02 4.22 2.98
C VAL A 49 -5.52 3.65 1.66
N GLU A 50 -5.08 4.22 0.55
CA GLU A 50 -5.44 3.74 -0.79
C GLU A 50 -4.92 2.31 -1.04
N ARG A 51 -3.65 2.04 -0.70
CA ARG A 51 -3.06 0.70 -0.80
C ARG A 51 -3.78 -0.33 0.05
N VAL A 52 -4.15 0.01 1.28
CA VAL A 52 -4.91 -0.91 2.16
C VAL A 52 -6.29 -1.19 1.58
N ARG A 53 -6.97 -0.16 1.06
CA ARG A 53 -8.28 -0.31 0.41
C ARG A 53 -8.20 -1.22 -0.81
N ASN A 54 -7.23 -0.99 -1.68
CA ASN A 54 -7.07 -1.77 -2.90
C ASN A 54 -6.55 -3.18 -2.59
N GLY A 55 -5.69 -3.32 -1.57
CA GLY A 55 -5.20 -4.61 -1.08
C GLY A 55 -6.32 -5.47 -0.51
N SER A 56 -7.32 -4.88 0.15
CA SER A 56 -8.52 -5.58 0.62
C SER A 56 -9.32 -6.18 -0.55
N THR A 57 -9.44 -5.46 -1.67
CA THR A 57 -10.07 -5.99 -2.89
C THR A 57 -9.29 -7.17 -3.46
N LEU A 58 -7.96 -7.08 -3.53
CA LEU A 58 -7.12 -8.20 -3.99
C LEU A 58 -7.26 -9.43 -3.10
N VAL A 59 -7.21 -9.25 -1.78
CA VAL A 59 -7.38 -10.33 -0.80
C VAL A 59 -8.74 -10.99 -1.01
N ARG A 60 -9.80 -10.20 -1.16
CA ARG A 60 -11.14 -10.73 -1.41
C ARG A 60 -11.21 -11.57 -2.69
N THR A 61 -10.61 -11.12 -3.79
CA THR A 61 -10.57 -11.89 -5.04
C THR A 61 -9.86 -13.22 -4.84
N VAL A 62 -8.74 -13.24 -4.10
CA VAL A 62 -8.01 -14.48 -3.81
C VAL A 62 -8.78 -15.40 -2.86
N GLU A 63 -9.50 -14.86 -1.88
CA GLU A 63 -10.40 -15.63 -1.01
C GLU A 63 -11.54 -16.28 -1.81
N GLU A 64 -12.11 -15.55 -2.77
CA GLU A 64 -13.16 -16.07 -3.66
C GLU A 64 -12.62 -17.20 -4.55
N ILE A 65 -11.44 -17.02 -5.17
CA ILE A 65 -10.76 -18.08 -5.93
C ILE A 65 -10.46 -19.30 -5.05
N THR A 66 -9.97 -19.09 -3.83
CA THR A 66 -9.64 -20.17 -2.88
C THR A 66 -10.90 -20.91 -2.41
N LYS A 67 -12.01 -20.19 -2.21
CA LYS A 67 -13.29 -20.80 -1.87
C LYS A 67 -13.79 -21.69 -3.01
N ASP A 68 -13.70 -21.19 -4.23
CA ASP A 68 -14.11 -21.94 -5.42
C ASP A 68 -13.21 -23.15 -5.65
N TYR A 69 -11.91 -23.02 -5.42
CA TYR A 69 -10.97 -24.13 -5.42
C TYR A 69 -11.38 -25.25 -4.45
N ARG A 70 -11.65 -24.88 -3.19
CA ARG A 70 -12.09 -25.82 -2.15
C ARG A 70 -13.41 -26.49 -2.50
N LYS A 71 -14.31 -25.79 -3.19
CA LYS A 71 -15.57 -26.35 -3.67
C LYS A 71 -15.33 -27.33 -4.82
N TRP A 72 -14.48 -26.94 -5.77
CA TRP A 72 -14.13 -27.73 -6.95
C TRP A 72 -13.48 -29.07 -6.56
N ILE A 73 -12.46 -29.07 -5.70
CA ILE A 73 -11.84 -30.32 -5.19
C ILE A 73 -12.87 -31.24 -4.53
N LYS A 74 -13.80 -30.68 -3.75
CA LYS A 74 -14.81 -31.49 -3.05
C LYS A 74 -15.82 -32.12 -4.00
N SER A 75 -16.22 -31.40 -5.04
CA SER A 75 -17.20 -31.88 -6.01
C SER A 75 -16.58 -32.80 -7.06
N ASN A 76 -15.31 -32.61 -7.38
CA ASN A 76 -14.62 -33.23 -8.49
C ASN A 76 -13.17 -33.61 -8.10
N PRO A 77 -12.98 -34.61 -7.23
CA PRO A 77 -11.66 -34.97 -6.72
C PRO A 77 -10.70 -35.50 -7.79
N ASP A 78 -11.25 -35.99 -8.92
CA ASP A 78 -10.47 -36.58 -10.00
C ASP A 78 -10.22 -35.65 -11.19
N ASP A 79 -10.85 -34.46 -11.21
CA ASP A 79 -10.74 -33.55 -12.35
C ASP A 79 -9.34 -32.89 -12.42
N PRO A 80 -8.83 -32.64 -13.64
CA PRO A 80 -7.54 -32.00 -13.82
C PRO A 80 -7.59 -30.50 -13.50
N LEU A 81 -6.50 -29.95 -12.95
CA LEU A 81 -6.39 -28.53 -12.57
C LEU A 81 -6.59 -27.57 -13.75
N VAL A 82 -6.40 -28.03 -14.99
CA VAL A 82 -6.70 -27.26 -16.21
C VAL A 82 -8.15 -26.77 -16.27
N ASN A 83 -9.11 -27.55 -15.77
CA ASN A 83 -10.52 -27.15 -15.75
C ASN A 83 -10.76 -26.03 -14.74
N PHE A 84 -10.07 -26.10 -13.60
CA PHE A 84 -10.09 -25.04 -12.60
C PHE A 84 -9.41 -23.77 -13.13
N LYS A 85 -8.26 -23.89 -13.80
CA LYS A 85 -7.59 -22.77 -14.48
C LYS A 85 -8.51 -22.05 -15.46
N ASN A 86 -9.18 -22.78 -16.35
CA ASN A 86 -10.13 -22.21 -17.31
C ASN A 86 -11.28 -21.47 -16.62
N THR A 87 -11.72 -21.96 -15.45
CA THR A 87 -12.75 -21.30 -14.65
C THR A 87 -12.24 -19.99 -14.07
N ILE A 88 -10.99 -19.96 -13.58
CA ILE A 88 -10.37 -18.73 -13.06
C ILE A 88 -10.23 -17.69 -14.16
N ASP A 89 -9.63 -18.05 -15.29
CA ASP A 89 -9.36 -17.14 -16.41
C ASP A 89 -10.63 -16.52 -17.00
N ALA A 90 -11.76 -17.24 -16.93
CA ALA A 90 -13.05 -16.76 -17.41
C ALA A 90 -13.83 -15.92 -16.37
N SER A 91 -13.62 -16.18 -15.08
CA SER A 91 -14.49 -15.64 -14.01
C SER A 91 -13.85 -14.52 -13.20
N TYR A 92 -12.52 -14.50 -13.13
CA TYR A 92 -11.77 -13.58 -12.29
C TYR A 92 -10.87 -12.73 -13.19
N GLY A 93 -11.37 -11.56 -13.55
CA GLY A 93 -10.69 -10.59 -14.41
C GLY A 93 -11.67 -9.50 -14.82
N GLY A 94 -11.32 -8.24 -14.56
CA GLY A 94 -12.21 -7.13 -14.87
C GLY A 94 -11.86 -5.84 -14.15
N GLY A 95 -12.16 -4.71 -14.80
CA GLY A 95 -11.79 -3.38 -14.31
C GLY A 95 -10.28 -3.28 -14.09
N ASN A 96 -9.89 -2.90 -12.87
CA ASN A 96 -8.50 -2.69 -12.48
C ASN A 96 -7.84 -3.96 -11.90
N ILE A 97 -8.44 -5.14 -12.05
CA ILE A 97 -7.91 -6.40 -11.52
C ILE A 97 -7.56 -7.33 -12.69
N ALA A 98 -6.29 -7.73 -12.74
CA ALA A 98 -5.77 -8.72 -13.68
C ALA A 98 -5.45 -10.02 -12.95
N VAL A 99 -5.88 -11.15 -13.50
CA VAL A 99 -5.54 -12.48 -13.00
C VAL A 99 -4.74 -13.19 -14.06
N GLN A 100 -3.62 -13.80 -13.65
CA GLN A 100 -2.80 -14.63 -14.50
C GLN A 100 -2.62 -15.99 -13.84
N THR A 101 -2.79 -17.03 -14.63
CA THR A 101 -2.66 -18.42 -14.19
C THR A 101 -1.56 -19.12 -14.99
N VAL A 102 -0.60 -19.72 -14.29
CA VAL A 102 0.55 -20.38 -14.90
C VAL A 102 0.76 -21.73 -14.23
N PHE A 103 0.94 -22.77 -15.03
CA PHE A 103 1.36 -24.07 -14.54
C PHE A 103 2.86 -24.11 -14.38
N SER A 104 3.31 -24.66 -13.26
CA SER A 104 4.71 -24.98 -13.01
C SER A 104 4.83 -26.43 -12.59
N ASP A 105 5.78 -27.09 -13.20
CA ASP A 105 6.32 -28.35 -12.70
C ASP A 105 7.40 -28.05 -11.65
N VAL A 106 7.59 -28.98 -10.71
CA VAL A 106 8.67 -28.99 -9.72
C VAL A 106 9.92 -29.68 -10.29
N ASP A 107 9.77 -30.52 -11.31
CA ASP A 107 10.87 -31.15 -12.04
C ASP A 107 11.05 -30.53 -13.44
N SER A 108 12.21 -30.79 -14.03
CA SER A 108 12.66 -30.31 -15.33
C SER A 108 11.97 -31.03 -16.50
N GLY A 109 11.17 -32.05 -16.20
CA GLY A 109 10.60 -32.98 -17.19
C GLY A 109 9.29 -32.50 -17.84
N MET A 110 8.58 -31.53 -17.23
CA MET A 110 7.18 -31.21 -17.60
C MET A 110 6.35 -32.50 -17.68
N ASP A 111 6.43 -33.28 -16.61
CA ASP A 111 5.75 -34.56 -16.51
C ASP A 111 4.24 -34.29 -16.39
N THR A 112 3.42 -35.12 -17.04
CA THR A 112 1.97 -34.87 -17.19
C THR A 112 1.16 -34.95 -15.89
N ASP A 113 1.80 -35.22 -14.76
CA ASP A 113 1.17 -35.59 -13.49
C ASP A 113 1.48 -34.67 -12.30
N ILE A 114 2.32 -33.63 -12.44
CA ILE A 114 2.57 -32.64 -11.37
C ILE A 114 2.43 -31.21 -11.91
N GLU A 115 1.22 -30.66 -11.82
CA GLU A 115 0.94 -29.26 -12.14
C GLU A 115 0.62 -28.47 -10.87
N ILE A 116 1.59 -27.69 -10.37
CA ILE A 116 1.29 -26.61 -9.42
C ILE A 116 0.71 -25.45 -10.24
N LEU A 117 -0.51 -25.04 -9.89
CA LEU A 117 -1.14 -23.88 -10.50
C LEU A 117 -0.79 -22.62 -9.70
N TRP A 118 0.03 -21.76 -10.31
CA TRP A 118 0.31 -20.43 -9.85
C TRP A 118 -0.80 -19.49 -10.29
N VAL A 119 -1.41 -18.78 -9.34
CA VAL A 119 -2.43 -17.77 -9.63
C VAL A 119 -1.95 -16.45 -9.07
N THR A 120 -1.71 -15.51 -9.97
CA THR A 120 -1.29 -14.15 -9.64
C THR A 120 -2.46 -13.21 -9.88
N VAL A 121 -2.93 -12.55 -8.82
CA VAL A 121 -3.95 -11.50 -8.89
C VAL A 121 -3.24 -10.17 -8.72
N SER A 122 -3.39 -9.26 -9.67
CA SER A 122 -2.71 -7.97 -9.71
C SER A 122 -3.70 -6.82 -9.80
N GLU A 123 -3.43 -5.74 -9.07
CA GLU A 123 -4.09 -4.46 -9.29
C GLU A 123 -3.34 -3.70 -10.37
N LEU A 124 -4.10 -3.22 -11.36
CA LEU A 124 -3.65 -2.35 -12.43
C LEU A 124 -4.03 -0.90 -12.13
N ASP A 125 -3.11 0.01 -12.44
CA ASP A 125 -3.37 1.44 -12.52
C ASP A 125 -4.13 1.80 -13.80
N GLU A 126 -4.55 3.06 -13.96
CA GLU A 126 -5.17 3.61 -15.17
C GLU A 126 -4.30 3.40 -16.43
N ASP A 127 -2.97 3.37 -16.25
CA ASP A 127 -1.98 3.09 -17.29
C ASP A 127 -1.68 1.59 -17.48
N LEU A 128 -2.48 0.69 -16.91
CA LEU A 128 -2.31 -0.77 -16.94
C LEU A 128 -0.99 -1.27 -16.28
N ASN A 129 -0.36 -0.43 -15.48
CA ASN A 129 0.82 -0.81 -14.72
C ASN A 129 0.43 -1.54 -13.43
N VAL A 130 1.17 -2.59 -13.08
CA VAL A 130 0.93 -3.36 -11.85
C VAL A 130 1.36 -2.55 -10.63
N ARG A 131 0.42 -2.24 -9.73
CA ARG A 131 0.70 -1.53 -8.47
C ARG A 131 1.05 -2.50 -7.33
N GLN A 132 0.31 -3.61 -7.27
CA GLN A 132 0.49 -4.66 -6.28
C GLN A 132 -0.06 -5.99 -6.82
N SER A 133 0.53 -7.08 -6.35
CA SER A 133 0.13 -8.43 -6.73
C SER A 133 0.09 -9.34 -5.51
N LEU A 134 -0.87 -10.24 -5.50
CA LEU A 134 -0.94 -11.35 -4.56
C LEU A 134 -0.87 -12.66 -5.34
N VAL A 135 -0.01 -13.56 -4.89
CA VAL A 135 0.23 -14.85 -5.53
C VAL A 135 -0.26 -15.95 -4.60
N THR A 136 -1.02 -16.88 -5.14
CA THR A 136 -1.42 -18.10 -4.45
C THR A 136 -1.09 -19.32 -5.30
N LEU A 137 -0.83 -20.43 -4.62
CA LEU A 137 -0.49 -21.69 -5.25
C LEU A 137 -1.58 -22.71 -4.96
N PHE A 138 -1.99 -23.44 -5.98
CA PHE A 138 -2.92 -24.55 -5.87
C PHE A 138 -2.25 -25.83 -6.36
N THR A 139 -2.49 -26.91 -5.61
CA THR A 139 -1.99 -28.25 -5.90
C THR A 139 -3.12 -29.24 -5.70
N ARG A 140 -3.17 -30.25 -6.55
CA ARG A 140 -4.02 -31.42 -6.32
C ARG A 140 -3.75 -32.04 -4.95
#